data_AF-A0A956T0L3-F1
#
_entry.id   AF-A0A956T0L3-F1
#
_cell.length_a   1.000
_cell.length_b   1.000
_cell.length_c   1.000
_cell.angle_alpha   90.00
_cell.angle_beta   90.00
_cell.angle_gamma   90.00
#
_symmetry.space_group_name_H-M   'P 1'
#
loop_
_entity.id
_entity.type
_entity.pdbx_description
1 polymer ?
#
loop_
_entity_poly.entity_id
_entity_poly.type
_entity_poly.pdbx_seq_one_letter_code
_entity_poly.pdbx_strand_id
1 'polypeptide(L)'
;MKAHKREIWILLIVVSICAVLIAGRALKPGVSYDPNQYVIETRYSQREANDIWLRQGGKQIVTLPRTFKWRSGGEAKVARAALGDPQYTAEFMGSPLYIWECSVRYDWDYALEQPGNYLALGFDYGGYIDSASSYVDLPYNAKPITAEELQNLTDYENQDNSW
;
A
#
# COMPACT_ATOMS: atom_id res chain seq x y z
N MET A 1 -29.07 21.29 -49.59
CA MET A 1 -29.45 20.04 -48.88
C MET A 1 -28.30 19.06 -48.58
N LYS A 2 -27.15 19.07 -49.28
CA LYS A 2 -26.04 18.13 -49.01
C LYS A 2 -25.14 18.53 -47.82
N ALA A 3 -25.01 19.82 -47.51
CA ALA A 3 -24.17 20.31 -46.41
C ALA A 3 -24.70 19.92 -45.02
N HIS A 4 -25.99 20.15 -44.75
CA HIS A 4 -26.62 19.73 -43.48
C HIS A 4 -26.58 18.24 -43.22
N LYS A 5 -26.68 17.39 -44.26
CA LYS A 5 -26.53 15.94 -44.07
C LYS A 5 -25.12 15.59 -43.58
N ARG A 6 -24.08 16.25 -44.11
CA ARG A 6 -22.69 16.02 -43.72
C ARG A 6 -22.42 16.48 -42.29
N GLU A 7 -23.00 17.61 -41.88
CA GLU A 7 -22.91 18.13 -40.50
C GLU A 7 -23.56 17.18 -39.48
N ILE A 8 -24.74 16.64 -39.82
CA ILE A 8 -25.43 15.65 -38.96
C ILE A 8 -24.60 14.37 -38.82
N TRP A 9 -23.98 13.89 -39.90
CA TRP A 9 -23.10 12.71 -39.85
C TRP A 9 -21.85 12.94 -39.00
N ILE A 10 -21.22 14.12 -39.10
CA ILE A 10 -20.06 14.47 -38.28
C ILE A 10 -20.46 14.53 -36.81
N LEU A 11 -21.60 15.13 -36.49
CA LEU A 11 -22.08 15.27 -35.11
C LEU A 11 -22.39 13.90 -34.47
N LEU A 12 -22.96 12.96 -35.24
CA LEU A 12 -23.17 11.57 -34.79
C LEU A 12 -21.87 10.82 -34.51
N ILE A 13 -20.84 11.03 -35.34
CA ILE A 13 -19.51 10.44 -35.13
C ILE A 13 -18.87 11.01 -33.88
N VAL A 14 -18.91 12.33 -33.68
CA VAL A 14 -18.35 12.99 -32.50
C VAL A 14 -19.06 12.54 -31.23
N VAL A 15 -20.39 12.48 -31.23
CA VAL A 15 -21.17 11.97 -30.08
C VAL A 15 -20.84 10.51 -29.79
N SER A 16 -20.65 9.67 -30.81
CA SER A 16 -20.27 8.27 -30.62
C SER A 16 -18.85 8.13 -30.05
N ILE A 17 -17.90 8.94 -30.52
CA ILE A 17 -16.53 8.97 -29.96
C ILE A 17 -16.56 9.46 -28.51
N CYS A 18 -17.31 10.52 -28.20
CA CYS A 18 -17.50 11.00 -26.84
C CYS A 18 -18.16 9.95 -25.94
N ALA A 19 -19.18 9.23 -26.44
CA ALA A 19 -19.83 8.15 -25.70
C ALA A 19 -18.88 6.98 -25.44
N VAL A 20 -18.01 6.62 -26.39
CA VAL A 20 -16.97 5.59 -26.20
C VAL A 20 -15.88 6.06 -25.24
N LEU A 21 -15.50 7.34 -25.26
CA LEU A 21 -14.54 7.91 -24.30
C LEU A 21 -15.12 8.00 -22.88
N ILE A 22 -16.41 8.32 -22.74
CA ILE A 22 -17.11 8.35 -21.45
C ILE A 22 -17.36 6.93 -20.94
N ALA A 23 -17.78 6.00 -21.80
CA ALA A 23 -17.99 4.59 -21.45
C ALA A 23 -16.66 3.86 -21.16
N GLY A 24 -15.58 4.23 -21.88
CA GLY A 24 -14.21 3.78 -21.60
C GLY A 24 -13.66 4.32 -20.28
N ARG A 25 -14.14 5.49 -19.81
CA ARG A 25 -13.90 6.00 -18.46
C ARG A 25 -14.86 5.43 -17.40
N ALA A 26 -15.99 4.87 -17.80
CA ALA A 26 -16.96 4.23 -16.91
C ALA A 26 -16.69 2.73 -16.66
N LEU A 27 -15.62 2.17 -17.24
CA LEU A 27 -15.15 0.83 -16.95
C LEU A 27 -14.35 0.82 -15.63
N LYS A 28 -15.09 0.51 -14.56
CA LYS A 28 -14.70 0.43 -13.14
C LYS A 28 -14.34 1.82 -12.56
N PRO A 29 -14.71 2.12 -11.30
CA PRO A 29 -14.01 3.14 -10.55
C PRO A 29 -12.58 2.61 -10.39
N GLY A 30 -11.76 2.91 -11.39
CA GLY A 30 -10.33 2.69 -11.35
C GLY A 30 -9.86 3.62 -10.27
N VAL A 31 -9.57 3.06 -9.10
CA VAL A 31 -8.66 3.65 -8.14
C VAL A 31 -7.54 4.28 -8.96
N SER A 32 -7.47 5.61 -8.97
CA SER A 32 -6.33 6.31 -9.55
C SER A 32 -5.16 5.98 -8.63
N TYR A 33 -4.47 4.87 -8.92
CA TYR A 33 -3.26 4.50 -8.20
C TYR A 33 -2.24 5.59 -8.48
N ASP A 34 -2.08 6.53 -7.54
CA ASP A 34 -0.93 7.41 -7.55
C ASP A 34 0.31 6.50 -7.57
N PRO A 35 1.16 6.58 -8.60
CA PRO A 35 2.31 5.71 -8.74
C PRO A 35 3.30 5.84 -7.58
N ASN A 36 3.23 6.93 -6.81
CA ASN A 36 4.10 7.18 -5.66
C ASN A 36 3.45 6.80 -4.32
N GLN A 37 2.14 6.54 -4.29
CA GLN A 37 1.42 6.18 -3.07
C GLN A 37 1.60 4.70 -2.72
N TYR A 38 1.88 4.44 -1.45
CA TYR A 38 1.86 3.09 -0.91
C TYR A 38 0.42 2.68 -0.57
N VAL A 39 0.08 1.41 -0.79
CA VAL A 39 -1.26 0.88 -0.49
C VAL A 39 -1.10 -0.43 0.26
N ILE A 40 -1.69 -0.51 1.46
CA ILE A 40 -1.94 -1.76 2.15
C ILE A 40 -3.26 -2.32 1.62
N GLU A 41 -3.16 -3.33 0.77
CA GLU A 41 -4.31 -4.06 0.20
C GLU A 41 -4.62 -5.28 1.05
N THR A 42 -5.88 -5.44 1.45
CA THR A 42 -6.35 -6.59 2.23
C THR A 42 -6.98 -7.68 1.35
N ARG A 43 -7.26 -8.84 1.96
CA ARG A 43 -7.86 -10.03 1.31
C ARG A 43 -9.08 -9.74 0.44
N TYR A 44 -9.95 -8.81 0.84
CA TYR A 44 -11.17 -8.55 0.07
C TYR A 44 -10.88 -7.79 -1.22
N SER A 45 -9.81 -6.98 -1.27
CA SER A 45 -9.36 -6.32 -2.50
C SER A 45 -8.62 -7.24 -3.47
N GLN A 46 -8.42 -8.50 -3.11
CA GLN A 46 -7.71 -9.50 -3.92
C GLN A 46 -8.57 -10.73 -4.15
N ARG A 47 -9.08 -10.90 -5.37
CA ARG A 47 -9.98 -12.01 -5.72
C ARG A 47 -9.36 -13.41 -5.58
N GLU A 48 -8.03 -13.52 -5.54
CA GLU A 48 -7.32 -14.79 -5.75
C GLU A 48 -6.26 -15.11 -4.68
N ALA A 49 -6.01 -14.22 -3.71
CA ALA A 49 -4.98 -14.41 -2.69
C ALA A 49 -5.52 -14.19 -1.27
N ASN A 50 -5.00 -14.96 -0.30
CA ASN A 50 -5.37 -14.85 1.12
C ASN A 50 -4.43 -13.93 1.91
N ASP A 51 -3.60 -13.17 1.21
CA ASP A 51 -2.52 -12.38 1.77
C ASP A 51 -2.89 -10.89 1.80
N ILE A 52 -2.21 -10.12 2.66
CA ILE A 52 -2.26 -8.65 2.65
C ILE A 52 -1.02 -8.18 1.89
N TRP A 53 -1.10 -7.17 1.03
CA TRP A 53 0.04 -6.69 0.24
C TRP A 53 0.31 -5.22 0.51
N LEU A 54 1.58 -4.84 0.69
CA LEU A 54 2.04 -3.47 0.50
C LEU A 54 2.40 -3.30 -0.98
N ARG A 55 1.70 -2.39 -1.67
CA ARG A 55 1.96 -2.05 -3.07
C ARG A 55 2.41 -0.61 -3.22
N GLN A 56 3.10 -0.31 -4.30
CA GLN A 56 3.30 1.05 -4.81
C GLN A 56 3.02 1.05 -6.31
N GLY A 57 2.16 1.97 -6.78
CA GLY A 57 1.82 2.08 -8.19
C GLY A 57 1.34 0.78 -8.86
N GLY A 58 0.66 -0.09 -8.09
CA GLY A 58 0.18 -1.38 -8.58
C GLY A 58 1.21 -2.52 -8.58
N LYS A 59 2.46 -2.32 -8.13
CA LYS A 59 3.45 -3.39 -7.91
C LYS A 59 3.44 -3.86 -6.46
N GLN A 60 3.36 -5.17 -6.21
CA GLN A 60 3.56 -5.74 -4.88
C GLN A 60 5.02 -5.59 -4.45
N ILE A 61 5.21 -5.00 -3.27
CA ILE A 61 6.52 -4.81 -2.64
C ILE A 61 6.73 -5.88 -1.58
N VAL A 62 5.75 -6.02 -0.68
CA VAL A 62 5.86 -6.86 0.51
C VAL A 62 4.52 -7.55 0.77
N THR A 63 4.56 -8.81 1.18
CA THR A 63 3.40 -9.49 1.76
C THR A 63 3.31 -9.13 3.24
N LEU A 64 2.14 -8.87 3.78
CA LEU A 64 1.93 -8.53 5.18
C LEU A 64 1.24 -9.70 5.89
N PRO A 65 1.55 -9.91 7.18
CA PRO A 65 0.98 -11.00 7.97
C PRO A 65 -0.52 -10.85 8.10
N ARG A 66 -1.23 -11.98 8.02
CA ARG A 66 -2.65 -12.03 8.34
C ARG A 66 -2.80 -11.99 9.86
N THR A 67 -3.88 -11.38 10.35
CA THR A 67 -4.38 -11.54 11.74
C THR A 67 -4.56 -13.01 12.23
N PHE A 68 -4.36 -14.01 11.35
CA PHE A 68 -4.49 -15.44 11.63
C PHE A 68 -3.31 -16.31 11.14
N LYS A 69 -2.21 -15.72 10.66
CA LYS A 69 -0.97 -16.47 10.31
C LYS A 69 0.22 -15.79 10.96
N TRP A 70 0.91 -16.53 11.82
CA TRP A 70 2.02 -16.03 12.65
C TRP A 70 3.33 -15.77 11.88
N ARG A 71 3.42 -16.11 10.57
CA ARG A 71 4.60 -15.89 9.72
C ARG A 71 4.20 -15.85 8.23
N SER A 72 3.57 -14.78 7.78
CA SER A 72 3.29 -14.59 6.34
C SER A 72 3.73 -13.24 5.78
N GLY A 73 4.47 -12.46 6.57
CA GLY A 73 5.03 -11.19 6.14
C GLY A 73 6.30 -11.37 5.30
N GLY A 74 6.54 -10.47 4.35
CA GLY A 74 7.87 -10.29 3.77
C GLY A 74 8.84 -9.80 4.84
N GLU A 75 10.12 -9.84 4.51
CA GLU A 75 11.19 -9.58 5.48
C GLU A 75 11.44 -8.08 5.68
N ALA A 76 12.00 -7.74 6.84
CA ALA A 76 12.54 -6.41 7.15
C ALA A 76 13.43 -5.87 6.02
N LYS A 77 14.26 -6.73 5.43
CA LYS A 77 15.14 -6.40 4.31
C LYS A 77 14.38 -5.92 3.08
N VAL A 78 13.25 -6.55 2.74
CA VAL A 78 12.44 -6.16 1.59
C VAL A 78 11.71 -4.85 1.85
N ALA A 79 11.17 -4.67 3.07
CA ALA A 79 10.52 -3.44 3.47
C ALA A 79 11.50 -2.26 3.44
N ARG A 80 12.68 -2.41 4.05
CA ARG A 80 13.72 -1.37 4.11
C ARG A 80 14.34 -1.06 2.76
N ALA A 81 14.53 -2.05 1.89
CA ALA A 81 14.99 -1.81 0.51
C ALA A 81 14.01 -0.95 -0.31
N ALA A 82 12.72 -1.02 -0.02
CA ALA A 82 11.69 -0.26 -0.73
C ALA A 82 11.39 1.11 -0.09
N LEU A 83 11.34 1.15 1.24
CA LEU A 83 10.90 2.31 2.01
C LEU A 83 12.06 3.18 2.53
N GLY A 84 13.28 2.64 2.54
CA GLY A 84 14.43 3.24 3.22
C GLY A 84 14.38 3.06 4.74
N ASP A 85 15.10 3.90 5.46
CA ASP A 85 15.11 3.88 6.93
C ASP A 85 13.83 4.50 7.51
N PRO A 86 13.26 3.93 8.59
CA PRO A 86 12.12 4.54 9.28
C PRO A 86 12.54 5.82 10.00
N GLN A 87 11.59 6.74 10.20
CA GLN A 87 11.83 8.01 10.89
C GLN A 87 11.49 7.92 12.39
N TYR A 88 10.54 7.06 12.75
CA TYR A 88 10.03 6.95 14.12
C TYR A 88 9.91 5.50 14.57
N THR A 89 9.83 5.32 15.88
CA THR A 89 9.45 4.07 16.52
C THR A 89 8.29 4.29 17.47
N ALA A 90 7.51 3.25 17.70
CA ALA A 90 6.50 3.23 18.75
C ALA A 90 6.47 1.84 19.39
N GLU A 91 5.73 1.70 20.49
CA GLU A 91 5.46 0.40 21.08
C GLU A 91 3.96 0.12 21.02
N PHE A 92 3.57 -1.06 20.57
CA PHE A 92 2.20 -1.51 20.62
C PHE A 92 2.12 -2.90 21.24
N MET A 93 1.36 -3.03 22.33
CA MET A 93 1.21 -4.29 23.07
C MET A 93 2.56 -4.97 23.43
N GLY A 94 3.58 -4.19 23.77
CA GLY A 94 4.90 -4.70 24.13
C GLY A 94 5.81 -5.06 22.96
N SER A 95 5.38 -4.79 21.71
CA SER A 95 6.18 -5.04 20.51
C SER A 95 6.64 -3.70 19.87
N PRO A 96 7.90 -3.59 19.46
CA PRO A 96 8.39 -2.40 18.76
C PRO A 96 7.78 -2.31 17.36
N LEU A 97 7.35 -1.11 17.00
CA LEU A 97 6.90 -0.74 15.66
C LEU A 97 7.88 0.26 15.07
N TYR A 98 8.25 0.03 13.82
CA TYR A 98 9.05 0.94 13.00
C TYR A 98 8.12 1.71 12.06
N ILE A 99 8.28 3.03 11.99
CA ILE A 99 7.31 3.91 11.34
C ILE A 99 7.99 4.75 10.26
N TRP A 100 7.44 4.66 9.05
CA TRP A 100 7.80 5.47 7.90
C TRP A 100 6.78 6.58 7.67
N GLU A 101 7.26 7.78 7.42
CA GLU A 101 6.44 8.88 6.92
C GLU A 101 6.29 8.72 5.40
N CYS A 102 5.13 8.22 4.98
CA CYS A 102 4.82 8.00 3.57
C CYS A 102 3.31 8.02 3.36
N SER A 103 2.86 8.49 2.18
CA SER A 103 1.46 8.36 1.81
C SER A 103 1.13 6.87 1.70
N VAL A 104 0.30 6.39 2.62
CA VAL A 104 -0.16 5.01 2.68
C VAL A 104 -1.67 4.98 2.71
N ARG A 105 -2.29 4.12 1.91
CA ARG A 105 -3.73 3.89 1.98
C ARG A 105 -4.02 2.53 2.56
N TYR A 106 -4.96 2.44 3.49
CA TYR A 106 -5.51 1.16 3.91
C TYR A 106 -6.78 0.86 3.12
N ASP A 107 -6.77 -0.22 2.37
CA ASP A 107 -7.91 -0.68 1.57
C ASP A 107 -8.55 -1.89 2.26
N TRP A 108 -9.52 -1.61 3.14
CA TRP A 108 -10.37 -2.62 3.76
C TRP A 108 -11.67 -2.74 2.94
N ASP A 109 -11.92 -3.94 2.42
CA ASP A 109 -13.17 -4.34 1.76
C ASP A 109 -13.64 -3.48 0.58
N TYR A 110 -12.72 -2.84 -0.17
CA TYR A 110 -13.03 -1.95 -1.32
C TYR A 110 -13.95 -0.75 -1.02
N ALA A 111 -14.38 -0.58 0.23
CA ALA A 111 -15.45 0.34 0.59
C ALA A 111 -14.97 1.49 1.47
N LEU A 112 -13.81 1.34 2.12
CA LEU A 112 -13.26 2.32 3.05
C LEU A 112 -11.78 2.52 2.75
N GLU A 113 -11.51 3.45 1.83
CA GLU A 113 -10.18 4.02 1.64
C GLU A 113 -9.90 4.98 2.80
N GLN A 114 -9.00 4.59 3.70
CA GLN A 114 -8.51 5.51 4.72
C GLN A 114 -7.10 5.96 4.34
N PRO A 115 -6.91 7.23 3.94
CA PRO A 115 -5.59 7.78 3.70
C PRO A 115 -4.84 7.90 5.03
N GLY A 116 -3.59 7.50 5.03
CA GLY A 116 -2.63 7.66 6.11
C GLY A 116 -1.37 8.36 5.59
N ASN A 117 -0.66 9.00 6.51
CA ASN A 117 0.64 9.63 6.25
C ASN A 117 1.79 8.84 6.89
N TYR A 118 1.47 7.79 7.65
CA TYR A 118 2.44 6.98 8.36
C TYR A 118 2.14 5.49 8.19
N LEU A 119 3.16 4.73 7.80
CA LEU A 119 3.14 3.26 7.77
C LEU A 119 3.93 2.74 8.96
N ALA A 120 3.31 1.94 9.82
CA ALA A 120 3.98 1.25 10.92
C ALA A 120 4.07 -0.25 10.64
N LEU A 121 5.26 -0.83 10.82
CA LEU A 121 5.52 -2.26 10.69
C LEU A 121 6.15 -2.79 11.98
N GLY A 122 5.68 -3.94 12.46
CA GLY A 122 6.34 -4.74 13.47
C GLY A 122 7.01 -5.96 12.84
N PHE A 123 8.06 -6.48 13.49
CA PHE A 123 8.83 -7.62 13.03
C PHE A 123 8.96 -8.67 14.14
N ASP A 124 8.87 -9.95 13.77
CA ASP A 124 9.13 -11.06 14.69
C ASP A 124 10.64 -11.29 14.89
N TYR A 125 10.98 -12.21 15.81
CA TYR A 125 12.36 -12.60 16.09
C TYR A 125 13.13 -13.22 14.91
N GLY A 126 12.47 -13.48 13.78
CA GLY A 126 13.11 -13.94 12.54
C GLY A 126 13.26 -12.84 11.49
N GLY A 127 12.89 -11.59 11.82
CA GLY A 127 12.91 -10.46 10.88
C GLY A 127 11.76 -10.46 9.87
N TYR A 128 10.74 -11.29 10.06
CA TYR A 128 9.53 -11.27 9.23
C TYR A 128 8.53 -10.26 9.78
N ILE A 129 7.82 -9.56 8.90
CA ILE A 129 6.76 -8.65 9.35
C ILE A 129 5.68 -9.45 10.08
N ASP A 130 5.35 -9.01 11.29
CA ASP A 130 4.34 -9.62 12.18
C ASP A 130 3.05 -8.78 12.31
N SER A 131 3.15 -7.49 11.99
CA SER A 131 2.07 -6.52 12.08
C SER A 131 2.29 -5.34 11.14
N ALA A 132 1.21 -4.76 10.64
CA ALA A 132 1.24 -3.58 9.77
C ALA A 132 0.00 -2.71 9.97
N SER A 133 0.22 -1.40 10.11
CA SER A 133 -0.82 -0.41 10.37
C SER A 133 -0.55 0.87 9.59
N SER A 134 -1.61 1.55 9.17
CA SER A 134 -1.54 2.93 8.65
C SER A 134 -2.09 3.92 9.66
N TYR A 135 -1.48 5.07 9.78
CA TYR A 135 -1.99 6.17 10.61
C TYR A 135 -2.10 7.46 9.81
N VAL A 136 -3.18 8.22 10.06
CA VAL A 136 -3.38 9.59 9.54
C VAL A 136 -2.35 10.53 10.17
N ASP A 137 -2.25 10.45 11.50
CA ASP A 137 -1.34 11.23 12.32
C ASP A 137 -0.35 10.30 13.01
N LEU A 138 0.83 10.82 13.34
CA LEU A 138 1.84 10.03 14.06
C LEU A 138 1.28 9.54 15.41
N PRO A 139 1.45 8.25 15.77
CA PRO A 139 0.97 7.73 17.05
C PRO A 139 1.49 8.55 18.25
N TYR A 140 0.65 8.76 19.27
CA TYR A 140 0.98 9.64 20.40
C TYR A 140 2.23 9.23 21.19
N ASN A 141 2.57 7.93 21.16
CA ASN A 141 3.74 7.37 21.82
C ASN A 141 4.94 7.21 20.89
N ALA A 142 4.83 7.67 19.64
CA ALA A 142 5.94 7.59 18.70
C ALA A 142 7.08 8.52 19.12
N LYS A 143 8.31 8.05 18.91
CA LYS A 143 9.53 8.78 19.19
C LYS A 143 10.44 8.75 17.95
N PRO A 144 11.32 9.73 17.75
CA PRO A 144 12.34 9.64 16.71
C PRO A 144 13.16 8.36 16.88
N ILE A 145 13.45 7.68 15.77
CA ILE A 145 14.24 6.46 15.83
C ILE A 145 15.63 6.72 16.39
N THR A 146 16.08 5.83 17.26
CA THR A 146 17.44 5.84 17.83
C THR A 146 18.39 4.97 17.01
N ALA A 147 19.70 5.19 17.19
CA ALA A 147 20.72 4.36 16.55
C ALA A 147 20.64 2.88 16.98
N GLU A 148 20.23 2.61 18.22
CA GLU A 148 20.03 1.26 18.74
C GLU A 148 18.86 0.57 18.03
N GLU A 149 17.73 1.25 17.86
CA GLU A 149 16.58 0.70 17.15
C GLU A 149 16.88 0.46 15.67
N LEU A 150 17.65 1.34 15.03
CA LEU A 150 18.11 1.15 13.65
C LEU A 150 19.08 -0.03 13.53
N GLN A 151 19.93 -0.25 14.53
CA GLN A 151 20.78 -1.43 14.61
C GLN A 151 19.93 -2.70 14.77
N ASN A 152 18.93 -2.70 15.65
CA ASN A 152 18.00 -3.83 15.80
C ASN A 152 17.29 -4.17 14.48
N LEU A 153 16.87 -3.13 13.72
CA LEU A 153 16.28 -3.34 12.40
C LEU A 153 17.29 -3.95 11.42
N THR A 154 18.54 -3.50 11.46
CA THR A 154 19.64 -4.07 10.66
C THR A 154 19.90 -5.54 11.05
N ASP A 155 19.77 -5.88 12.33
CA ASP A 155 19.90 -7.25 12.80
C ASP A 155 18.77 -8.13 12.26
N TYR A 156 17.53 -7.64 12.21
CA TYR A 156 16.41 -8.32 11.55
C TYR A 156 16.68 -8.59 10.06
N GLU A 157 17.30 -7.65 9.33
CA GLU A 157 17.66 -7.88 7.92
C GLU A 157 18.68 -9.00 7.72
N ASN A 158 19.55 -9.22 8.71
CA ASN A 158 20.66 -10.16 8.61
C ASN A 158 20.31 -11.57 9.11
N GLN A 159 19.15 -11.75 9.75
CA GLN A 159 18.71 -13.04 10.30
C GLN A 159 18.31 -14.08 9.22
N ASP A 160 17.98 -13.64 8.01
CA ASP A 160 17.62 -14.52 6.88
C ASP A 160 18.84 -15.28 6.29
N ASN A 161 20.07 -14.99 6.72
CA ASN A 161 21.26 -15.72 6.27
C ASN A 161 21.56 -17.01 7.08
N SER A 162 20.64 -17.48 7.93
CA SER A 162 20.93 -18.48 8.96
C SER A 162 20.11 -19.78 8.91
N TRP A 163 19.63 -20.21 7.74
CA TRP A 163 18.99 -21.52 7.54
C TRP A 163 19.50 -22.26 6.32
#